data_AF-A0A8K0D763-F1
#
_entry.id   AF-A0A8K0D763-F1
#
_cell.length_a   1.000
_cell.length_b   1.000
_cell.length_c   1.000
_cell.angle_alpha   90.00
_cell.angle_beta   90.00
_cell.angle_gamma   90.00
#
_symmetry.space_group_name_H-M   'P 1'
#
loop_
_entity.id
_entity.type
_entity.pdbx_description
1 polymer ?
#
loop_
_entity_poly.entity_id
_entity_poly.type
_entity_poly.pdbx_seq_one_letter_code
_entity_poly.pdbx_strand_id
1 'polypeptide(L)'
;MGVERGYKPLGASRAHLLEYLPSSQKELPPRTMNDSFTSALIPLSTDLELQDKYITFLGHVRIGRLLEDMDIFAVHVAQQHILNPKLPAGKSSPYTLVTALVDKIDFTDFIPKPNEDIRLSGHVSWVGHSSIEVVVWLEQKSHGTWRRLTRALFLMAARDPTAEKSAPVNPLIATTDEEKQILAGGEARKQHRRVLQSQHLTKVIPNAEEQQIIHNLFLRTVDENEVNLKMRNLPRGCTWMEDCTLSNLIFSHPEDRNLHNKVFGGFLMRQAMELSWALGYLFSKYRPALKSISNISFNRPIAVSSLIRMHAHVVFTRMQYFQITVYAEARDASSGTTSTTNVFHFTYEAPELVQEVFPRSYQEAMMYIDGRRHFQNVMTQGEEQFQDCLHTHYSNKGAN
;
A
#
# COMPACT_ATOMS: atom_id res chain seq x y z
N MET A 1 1.97 21.48 7.19
CA MET A 1 3.02 20.74 6.45
C MET A 1 4.39 21.44 6.47
N GLY A 2 4.52 22.76 6.67
CA GLY A 2 5.85 23.36 6.93
C GLY A 2 6.78 23.47 5.72
N VAL A 3 6.27 23.27 4.50
CA VAL A 3 6.96 23.69 3.26
C VAL A 3 6.43 25.06 2.89
N GLU A 4 7.31 26.02 2.64
CA GLU A 4 6.92 27.27 2.00
C GLU A 4 6.35 26.98 0.61
N ARG A 5 5.18 27.57 0.29
CA ARG A 5 4.58 27.43 -1.04
C ARG A 5 5.52 28.03 -2.10
N GLY A 6 5.71 27.32 -3.21
CA GLY A 6 6.55 27.77 -4.34
C GLY A 6 7.73 26.83 -4.64
N TYR A 7 8.21 26.86 -5.89
CA TYR A 7 9.38 26.08 -6.31
C TYR A 7 10.66 26.70 -5.74
N LYS A 8 11.47 25.88 -5.06
CA LYS A 8 12.84 26.23 -4.65
C LYS A 8 13.78 25.12 -5.11
N PRO A 9 14.87 25.44 -5.85
CA PRO A 9 15.78 24.44 -6.44
C PRO A 9 16.48 23.54 -5.40
N LEU A 10 16.73 24.06 -4.20
CA LEU A 10 17.35 23.36 -3.08
C LEU A 10 16.43 23.50 -1.86
N GLY A 11 16.03 22.38 -1.27
CA GLY A 11 15.32 22.38 0.00
C GLY A 11 16.24 22.90 1.12
N ALA A 12 15.78 23.88 1.90
CA ALA A 12 16.53 24.35 3.05
C ALA A 12 16.72 23.22 4.07
N SER A 13 17.92 23.11 4.64
CA SER A 13 18.20 22.11 5.68
C SER A 13 17.31 22.35 6.91
N ARG A 14 16.65 21.28 7.37
CA ARG A 14 15.84 21.28 8.59
C ARG A 14 16.67 20.95 9.84
N ALA A 15 17.99 20.90 9.74
CA ALA A 15 18.89 20.58 10.85
C ALA A 15 18.71 21.52 12.07
N HIS A 16 18.30 22.78 11.84
CA HIS A 16 17.99 23.72 12.92
C HIS A 16 16.83 23.25 13.83
N LEU A 17 15.97 22.33 13.38
CA LEU A 17 14.89 21.77 14.20
C LEU A 17 15.36 20.64 15.13
N LEU A 18 16.62 20.18 15.02
CA LEU A 18 17.16 19.11 15.86
C LEU A 18 17.13 19.47 17.35
N GLU A 19 17.26 20.75 17.68
CA GLU A 19 17.19 21.24 19.07
C GLU A 19 15.82 20.97 19.74
N TYR A 20 14.76 20.85 18.94
CA TYR A 20 13.41 20.58 19.43
C TYR A 20 13.05 19.09 19.44
N LEU A 21 13.95 18.21 18.96
CA LEU A 21 13.68 16.78 18.96
C LEU A 21 13.91 16.20 20.37
N PRO A 22 12.96 15.45 20.94
CA PRO A 22 13.17 14.74 22.20
C PRO A 22 14.26 13.67 22.05
N SER A 23 15.06 13.47 23.10
CA SER A 23 16.15 12.48 23.08
C SER A 23 15.66 11.07 23.38
N SER A 24 14.53 10.94 24.08
CA SER A 24 13.95 9.65 24.44
C SER A 24 12.42 9.70 24.51
N GLN A 25 11.78 8.54 24.37
CA GLN A 25 10.32 8.40 24.49
C GLN A 25 9.79 8.80 25.89
N LYS A 26 10.64 8.80 26.93
CA LYS A 26 10.27 9.20 28.30
C LYS A 26 10.02 10.70 28.44
N GLU A 27 10.56 11.53 27.55
CA GLU A 27 10.34 12.98 27.53
C GLU A 27 9.00 13.35 26.87
N LEU A 28 8.30 12.37 26.29
CA LEU A 28 7.04 12.57 25.59
C LEU A 28 5.87 12.13 26.46
N PRO A 29 4.82 12.95 26.60
CA PRO A 29 3.63 12.55 27.34
C PRO A 29 2.93 11.40 26.62
N PRO A 30 2.30 10.46 27.35
CA PRO A 30 1.45 9.44 26.75
C PRO A 30 0.24 10.07 26.05
N ARG A 31 -0.24 9.39 25.02
CA ARG A 31 -1.38 9.81 24.19
C ARG A 31 -2.37 8.66 24.07
N THR A 32 -3.64 8.99 23.90
CA THR A 32 -4.74 8.03 23.72
C THR A 32 -5.05 7.82 22.23
N MET A 33 -5.91 6.86 21.89
CA MET A 33 -6.35 6.73 20.48
C MET A 33 -7.19 7.93 20.05
N ASN A 34 -8.07 8.43 20.93
CA ASN A 34 -8.93 9.59 20.70
C ASN A 34 -8.14 10.88 20.42
N ASP A 35 -6.95 11.03 21.01
CA ASP A 35 -6.05 12.16 20.78
C ASP A 35 -5.57 12.30 19.32
N SER A 36 -5.62 11.20 18.56
CA SER A 36 -5.24 11.12 17.16
C SER A 36 -6.43 10.88 16.22
N PHE A 37 -7.63 10.70 16.78
CA PHE A 37 -8.81 10.41 15.97
C PHE A 37 -9.21 11.63 15.16
N THR A 38 -9.38 11.43 13.86
CA THR A 38 -9.88 12.49 12.98
C THR A 38 -10.64 11.89 11.79
N SER A 39 -11.32 12.75 11.06
CA SER A 39 -12.05 12.39 9.85
C SER A 39 -11.97 13.50 8.81
N ALA A 40 -11.93 13.12 7.55
CA ALA A 40 -12.00 14.01 6.40
C ALA A 40 -13.08 13.54 5.43
N LEU A 41 -13.64 14.49 4.67
CA LEU A 41 -14.65 14.23 3.65
C LEU A 41 -14.09 14.59 2.28
N ILE A 42 -14.31 13.72 1.30
CA ILE A 42 -14.12 14.00 -0.12
C ILE A 42 -15.50 14.37 -0.67
N PRO A 43 -15.80 15.67 -0.89
CA PRO A 43 -17.14 16.17 -1.19
C PRO A 43 -17.58 15.93 -2.64
N LEU A 44 -17.62 14.68 -3.08
CA LEU A 44 -18.00 14.32 -4.46
C LEU A 44 -19.45 14.70 -4.81
N SER A 45 -20.34 14.89 -3.83
CA SER A 45 -21.73 15.29 -4.10
C SER A 45 -21.89 16.77 -4.49
N THR A 46 -20.92 17.62 -4.12
CA THR A 46 -21.03 19.09 -4.23
C THR A 46 -19.91 19.72 -5.06
N ASP A 47 -18.70 19.13 -5.04
CA ASP A 47 -17.54 19.66 -5.75
C ASP A 47 -17.32 18.94 -7.08
N LEU A 48 -17.75 19.60 -8.17
CA LEU A 48 -17.65 19.06 -9.53
C LEU A 48 -16.21 19.01 -10.06
N GLU A 49 -15.35 19.94 -9.65
CA GLU A 49 -13.92 19.90 -10.05
C GLU A 49 -13.23 18.71 -9.39
N LEU A 50 -13.62 18.39 -8.16
CA LEU A 50 -13.11 17.21 -7.47
C LEU A 50 -13.62 15.92 -8.13
N GLN A 51 -14.86 15.89 -8.65
CA GLN A 51 -15.34 14.73 -9.42
C GLN A 51 -14.41 14.41 -10.60
N ASP A 52 -13.97 15.40 -11.38
CA ASP A 52 -13.04 15.19 -12.50
C ASP A 52 -11.71 14.53 -12.06
N LYS A 53 -11.26 14.84 -10.84
CA LYS A 53 -10.04 14.24 -10.27
C LYS A 53 -10.24 12.79 -9.82
N TYR A 54 -11.40 12.47 -9.21
CA TYR A 54 -11.65 11.18 -8.56
C TYR A 54 -12.44 10.19 -9.40
N ILE A 55 -13.08 10.62 -10.48
CA ILE A 55 -13.93 9.77 -11.30
C ILE A 55 -13.19 9.37 -12.57
N THR A 56 -13.35 8.11 -12.96
CA THR A 56 -12.86 7.60 -14.25
C THR A 56 -13.79 8.04 -15.38
N PHE A 57 -13.32 7.98 -16.63
CA PHE A 57 -14.16 8.21 -17.82
C PHE A 57 -15.40 7.29 -17.91
N LEU A 58 -15.45 6.25 -17.07
CA LEU A 58 -16.52 5.26 -16.98
C LEU A 58 -17.48 5.51 -15.81
N GLY A 59 -17.33 6.63 -15.09
CA GLY A 59 -18.21 6.97 -13.96
C GLY A 59 -17.92 6.20 -12.67
N HIS A 60 -16.75 5.56 -12.54
CA HIS A 60 -16.34 4.84 -11.32
C HIS A 60 -15.30 5.64 -10.55
N VAL A 61 -15.29 5.52 -9.21
CA VAL A 61 -14.28 6.15 -8.37
C VAL A 61 -12.91 5.51 -8.59
N ARG A 62 -11.88 6.35 -8.72
CA ARG A 62 -10.48 5.98 -8.89
C ARG A 62 -9.88 5.54 -7.56
N ILE A 63 -9.87 4.23 -7.33
CA ILE A 63 -9.28 3.65 -6.10
C ILE A 63 -7.81 4.08 -5.90
N GLY A 64 -7.03 4.22 -6.98
CA GLY A 64 -5.65 4.74 -6.88
C GLY A 64 -5.57 6.12 -6.23
N ARG A 65 -6.52 7.03 -6.49
CA ARG A 65 -6.60 8.34 -5.83
C ARG A 65 -6.97 8.20 -4.35
N LEU A 66 -7.86 7.28 -4.02
CA LEU A 66 -8.20 7.01 -2.63
C LEU A 66 -7.00 6.46 -1.85
N LEU A 67 -6.19 5.56 -2.43
CA LEU A 67 -4.96 5.06 -1.80
C LEU A 67 -3.94 6.17 -1.54
N GLU A 68 -3.81 7.09 -2.49
CA GLU A 68 -2.97 8.29 -2.34
C GLU A 68 -3.42 9.15 -1.15
N ASP A 69 -4.73 9.43 -1.06
CA ASP A 69 -5.30 10.20 0.04
C ASP A 69 -5.24 9.48 1.39
N MET A 70 -5.43 8.16 1.42
CA MET A 70 -5.30 7.38 2.65
C MET A 70 -3.90 7.51 3.24
N ASP A 71 -2.86 7.51 2.40
CA ASP A 71 -1.48 7.70 2.86
C ASP A 71 -1.26 9.13 3.41
N ILE A 72 -1.80 10.15 2.72
CA ILE A 72 -1.74 11.55 3.20
C ILE A 72 -2.46 11.69 4.54
N PHE A 73 -3.63 11.07 4.64
CA PHE A 73 -4.45 11.06 5.83
C PHE A 73 -3.77 10.32 6.98
N ALA A 74 -3.11 9.19 6.71
CA ALA A 74 -2.32 8.46 7.71
C ALA A 74 -1.16 9.31 8.26
N VAL A 75 -0.46 10.05 7.39
CA VAL A 75 0.54 11.04 7.81
C VAL A 75 -0.09 12.10 8.72
N HIS A 76 -1.28 12.60 8.37
CA HIS A 76 -1.97 13.61 9.16
C HIS A 76 -2.37 13.11 10.55
N VAL A 77 -2.97 11.92 10.64
CA VAL A 77 -3.29 11.25 11.91
C VAL A 77 -2.04 11.06 12.78
N ALA A 78 -0.95 10.58 12.18
CA ALA A 78 0.30 10.39 12.90
C ALA A 78 0.92 11.73 13.37
N GLN A 79 0.76 12.81 12.61
CA GLN A 79 1.15 14.16 13.04
C GLN A 79 0.31 14.65 14.23
N GLN A 80 -1.01 14.43 14.21
CA GLN A 80 -1.89 14.79 15.32
C GLN A 80 -1.57 14.02 16.61
N HIS A 81 -1.11 12.77 16.49
CA HIS A 81 -0.68 11.98 17.64
C HIS A 81 0.54 12.60 18.34
N ILE A 82 1.48 13.16 17.59
CA ILE A 82 2.75 13.68 18.12
C ILE A 82 2.52 14.98 18.88
N LEU A 83 2.71 14.91 20.20
CA LEU A 83 2.71 16.08 21.09
C LEU A 83 4.12 16.29 21.61
N ASN A 84 4.79 17.34 21.13
CA ASN A 84 6.17 17.67 21.50
C ASN A 84 6.22 18.89 22.44
N PRO A 85 6.48 18.71 23.75
CA PRO A 85 6.54 19.81 24.71
C PRO A 85 7.69 20.79 24.47
N LYS A 86 8.75 20.37 23.76
CA LYS A 86 9.91 21.22 23.46
C LYS A 86 9.67 22.17 22.30
N LEU A 87 8.62 21.97 21.51
CA LEU A 87 8.38 22.75 20.29
C LEU A 87 7.72 24.10 20.65
N PRO A 88 8.35 25.25 20.33
CA PRO A 88 7.74 26.56 20.54
C PRO A 88 6.48 26.74 19.69
N ALA A 89 5.51 27.50 20.19
CA ALA A 89 4.31 27.85 19.45
C ALA A 89 4.66 28.53 18.11
N GLY A 90 4.00 28.12 17.03
CA GLY A 90 4.21 28.66 15.68
C GLY A 90 5.42 28.09 14.92
N LYS A 91 6.24 27.21 15.53
CA LYS A 91 7.31 26.51 14.80
C LYS A 91 6.81 25.23 14.14
N SER A 92 7.45 24.87 13.02
CA SER A 92 7.18 23.62 12.32
C SER A 92 7.70 22.42 13.12
N SER A 93 6.94 21.31 13.08
CA SER A 93 7.34 20.06 13.75
C SER A 93 8.73 19.60 13.30
N PRO A 94 9.59 19.11 14.23
CA PRO A 94 10.90 18.55 13.88
C PRO A 94 10.77 17.16 13.24
N TYR A 95 9.59 16.53 13.35
CA TYR A 95 9.39 15.17 12.87
C TYR A 95 9.28 15.11 11.36
N THR A 96 9.80 14.00 10.85
CA THR A 96 9.67 13.56 9.48
C THR A 96 8.93 12.24 9.47
N LEU A 97 7.71 12.23 8.96
CA LEU A 97 6.93 11.00 8.86
C LEU A 97 7.02 10.47 7.44
N VAL A 98 7.37 9.20 7.34
CA VAL A 98 7.41 8.47 6.06
C VAL A 98 6.63 7.17 6.21
N THR A 99 5.93 6.78 5.16
CA THR A 99 5.25 5.49 5.09
C THR A 99 6.29 4.40 4.97
N ALA A 100 6.38 3.52 5.97
CA ALA A 100 7.34 2.43 5.98
C ALA A 100 6.72 1.14 5.45
N LEU A 101 5.47 0.88 5.82
CA LEU A 101 4.73 -0.29 5.40
C LEU A 101 3.24 0.00 5.36
N VAL A 102 2.52 -0.65 4.47
CA VAL A 102 1.05 -0.71 4.48
C VAL A 102 0.69 -2.18 4.56
N ASP A 103 -0.05 -2.59 5.59
CA ASP A 103 -0.55 -3.97 5.68
C ASP A 103 -1.60 -4.19 4.58
N LYS A 104 -1.95 -5.46 4.37
CA LYS A 104 -2.93 -5.93 3.39
C LYS A 104 -4.20 -5.07 3.44
N ILE A 105 -4.61 -4.62 2.26
CA ILE A 105 -5.81 -3.82 2.06
C ILE A 105 -6.83 -4.68 1.34
N ASP A 106 -7.94 -4.97 2.02
CA ASP A 106 -9.06 -5.72 1.45
C ASP A 106 -10.19 -4.76 1.05
N PHE A 107 -10.76 -4.98 -0.13
CA PHE A 107 -11.87 -4.19 -0.67
C PHE A 107 -13.17 -4.97 -0.54
N THR A 108 -14.23 -4.29 -0.11
CA THR A 108 -15.56 -4.89 -0.08
C THR A 108 -16.17 -4.93 -1.48
N ASP A 109 -17.23 -5.73 -1.67
CA ASP A 109 -18.00 -5.73 -2.92
C ASP A 109 -18.86 -4.46 -3.11
N PHE A 110 -18.76 -3.49 -2.20
CA PHE A 110 -19.48 -2.24 -2.32
C PHE A 110 -18.81 -1.33 -3.36
N ILE A 111 -19.50 -1.09 -4.46
CA ILE A 111 -19.06 -0.19 -5.52
C ILE A 111 -19.38 1.26 -5.11
N PRO A 112 -18.37 2.13 -4.93
CA PRO A 112 -18.60 3.51 -4.55
C PRO A 112 -19.22 4.31 -5.71
N LYS A 113 -20.21 5.13 -5.36
CA LYS A 113 -20.93 6.00 -6.29
C LYS A 113 -20.13 7.27 -6.57
N PRO A 114 -20.16 7.80 -7.80
CA PRO A 114 -19.38 8.97 -8.18
C PRO A 114 -19.90 10.30 -7.62
N ASN A 115 -21.16 10.34 -7.19
CA ASN A 115 -21.90 11.54 -6.79
C ASN A 115 -22.25 11.58 -5.30
N GLU A 116 -21.56 10.76 -4.48
CA GLU A 116 -21.79 10.65 -3.04
C GLU A 116 -20.46 10.83 -2.30
N ASP A 117 -20.49 11.54 -1.19
CA ASP A 117 -19.27 11.87 -0.46
C ASP A 117 -18.60 10.65 0.15
N ILE A 118 -17.28 10.62 0.09
CA ILE A 118 -16.46 9.57 0.69
C ILE A 118 -15.81 10.11 1.96
N ARG A 119 -15.96 9.39 3.07
CA ARG A 119 -15.35 9.71 4.36
C ARG A 119 -14.08 8.89 4.55
N LEU A 120 -13.01 9.59 4.92
CA LEU A 120 -11.82 9.02 5.54
C LEU A 120 -11.95 9.21 7.04
N SER A 121 -11.73 8.17 7.82
CA SER A 121 -11.62 8.26 9.28
C SER A 121 -10.45 7.41 9.74
N GLY A 122 -9.85 7.74 10.88
CA GLY A 122 -8.71 6.99 11.37
C GLY A 122 -8.17 7.49 12.69
N HIS A 123 -7.38 6.64 13.32
CA HIS A 123 -6.64 6.94 14.55
C HIS A 123 -5.39 6.06 14.63
N VAL A 124 -4.49 6.38 15.56
CA VAL A 124 -3.35 5.53 15.90
C VAL A 124 -3.84 4.29 16.64
N SER A 125 -3.47 3.10 16.15
CA SER A 125 -3.84 1.79 16.73
C SER A 125 -2.73 1.18 17.57
N TRP A 126 -1.46 1.50 17.27
CA TRP A 126 -0.30 0.98 17.99
C TRP A 126 0.92 1.89 17.82
N VAL A 127 1.80 1.94 18.81
CA VAL A 127 3.04 2.74 18.77
C VAL A 127 4.23 1.92 19.27
N GLY A 128 5.32 1.97 18.52
CA GLY A 128 6.63 1.47 18.92
C GLY A 128 7.54 2.58 19.45
N HIS A 129 8.86 2.41 19.34
CA HIS A 129 9.79 3.47 19.74
C HIS A 129 9.76 4.67 18.77
N SER A 130 9.78 4.39 17.46
CA SER A 130 9.83 5.38 16.37
C SER A 130 8.87 5.04 15.22
N SER A 131 7.89 4.18 15.50
CA SER A 131 6.93 3.69 14.53
C SER A 131 5.52 3.90 15.04
N ILE A 132 4.63 4.39 14.19
CA ILE A 132 3.22 4.66 14.52
C ILE A 132 2.37 3.85 13.53
N GLU A 133 1.56 2.93 14.04
CA GLU A 133 0.56 2.22 13.25
C GLU A 133 -0.74 3.03 13.27
N VAL A 134 -1.23 3.38 12.08
CA VAL A 134 -2.44 4.16 11.86
C VAL A 134 -3.46 3.30 11.13
N VAL A 135 -4.65 3.18 11.69
CA VAL A 135 -5.79 2.57 10.99
C VAL A 135 -6.55 3.66 10.24
N VAL A 136 -6.86 3.40 8.98
CA VAL A 136 -7.65 4.28 8.12
C VAL A 136 -8.80 3.50 7.52
N TRP A 137 -10.01 4.04 7.65
CA TRP A 137 -11.23 3.53 7.03
C TRP A 137 -11.66 4.46 5.90
N LEU A 138 -12.14 3.85 4.82
CA LEU A 138 -12.86 4.52 3.74
C LEU A 138 -14.30 4.04 3.74
N GLU A 139 -15.22 4.99 3.80
CA GLU A 139 -16.65 4.71 3.84
C GLU A 139 -17.41 5.70 2.97
N GLN A 140 -18.54 5.27 2.43
CA GLN A 140 -19.46 6.14 1.69
C GLN A 140 -20.86 5.91 2.21
N LYS A 141 -21.63 6.99 2.34
CA LYS A 141 -23.01 6.91 2.78
C LYS A 141 -23.88 6.38 1.63
N SER A 142 -24.67 5.35 1.91
CA SER A 142 -25.62 4.77 0.96
C SER A 142 -26.93 4.44 1.68
N HIS A 143 -28.03 5.03 1.23
CA HIS A 143 -29.36 4.87 1.86
C HIS A 143 -29.37 5.21 3.36
N GLY A 144 -28.65 6.25 3.76
CA GLY A 144 -28.59 6.69 5.16
C GLY A 144 -27.56 5.95 6.02
N THR A 145 -27.02 4.82 5.56
CA THR A 145 -26.03 4.01 6.29
C THR A 145 -24.63 4.15 5.69
N TRP A 146 -23.61 4.25 6.55
CA TRP A 146 -22.21 4.19 6.12
C TRP A 146 -21.85 2.77 5.68
N ARG A 147 -21.41 2.63 4.44
CA ARG A 147 -20.88 1.36 3.90
C ARG A 147 -19.37 1.48 3.77
N ARG A 148 -18.66 0.50 4.31
CA ARG A 148 -17.20 0.42 4.26
C ARG A 148 -16.74 -0.02 2.87
N LEU A 149 -15.87 0.77 2.26
CA LEU A 149 -15.18 0.43 1.01
C LEU A 149 -13.95 -0.41 1.33
N THR A 150 -13.12 0.08 2.25
CA THR A 150 -11.89 -0.60 2.66
C THR A 150 -11.39 -0.12 4.02
N ARG A 151 -10.46 -0.88 4.59
CA ARG A 151 -9.69 -0.57 5.79
C ARG A 151 -8.22 -0.88 5.49
N ALA A 152 -7.33 0.05 5.83
CA ALA A 152 -5.89 -0.16 5.72
C ALA A 152 -5.19 0.20 7.02
N LEU A 153 -4.07 -0.46 7.27
CA LEU A 153 -3.16 -0.14 8.38
C LEU A 153 -1.85 0.37 7.79
N PHE A 154 -1.51 1.62 8.11
CA PHE A 154 -0.29 2.28 7.70
C PHE A 154 0.70 2.27 8.85
N LEU A 155 1.88 1.70 8.64
CA LEU A 155 3.00 1.83 9.56
C LEU A 155 3.87 3.01 9.12
N MET A 156 3.79 4.09 9.88
CA MET A 156 4.59 5.29 9.70
C MET A 156 5.89 5.15 10.48
N ALA A 157 7.01 5.53 9.88
CA ALA A 157 8.28 5.70 10.56
C ALA A 157 8.54 7.19 10.85
N ALA A 158 8.80 7.50 12.11
CA ALA A 158 9.23 8.81 12.56
C ALA A 158 10.76 8.92 12.45
N ARG A 159 11.19 9.91 11.68
CA ARG A 159 12.60 10.28 11.51
C ARG A 159 12.86 11.67 12.05
N ASP A 160 14.12 11.93 12.33
CA ASP A 160 14.63 13.25 12.70
C ASP A 160 14.43 14.28 11.56
N PRO A 161 14.71 15.57 11.80
CA PRO A 161 14.57 16.61 10.79
C PRO A 161 15.46 16.41 9.55
N THR A 162 16.54 15.63 9.63
CA THR A 162 17.42 15.32 8.49
C THR A 162 17.04 14.02 7.77
N ALA A 163 16.04 13.30 8.28
CA ALA A 163 15.58 11.99 7.81
C ALA A 163 16.63 10.87 7.89
N GLU A 164 17.67 11.03 8.71
CA GLU A 164 18.77 10.07 8.86
C GLU A 164 18.53 9.10 10.01
N LYS A 165 18.13 9.62 11.18
CA LYS A 165 17.93 8.82 12.40
C LYS A 165 16.45 8.63 12.71
N SER A 166 16.15 7.56 13.45
CA SER A 166 14.82 7.34 14.02
C SER A 166 14.54 8.36 15.12
N ALA A 167 13.33 8.92 15.14
CA ALA A 167 12.88 9.84 16.18
C ALA A 167 11.91 9.15 17.16
N PRO A 168 12.04 9.35 18.48
CA PRO A 168 11.12 8.78 19.46
C PRO A 168 9.72 9.41 19.33
N VAL A 169 8.66 8.65 19.53
CA VAL A 169 7.26 9.15 19.43
C VAL A 169 6.47 8.91 20.71
N ASN A 170 5.39 9.67 20.93
CA ASN A 170 4.58 9.59 22.15
C ASN A 170 4.03 8.17 22.38
N PRO A 171 4.18 7.57 23.58
CA PRO A 171 3.65 6.25 23.86
C PRO A 171 2.12 6.26 23.81
N LEU A 172 1.53 5.18 23.29
CA LEU A 172 0.07 5.01 23.21
C LEU A 172 -0.44 4.30 24.46
N ILE A 173 -1.45 4.87 25.13
CA ILE A 173 -2.15 4.26 26.25
C ILE A 173 -3.60 3.97 25.86
N ALA A 174 -4.07 2.77 26.22
CA ALA A 174 -5.46 2.38 26.06
C ALA A 174 -6.29 2.82 27.27
N THR A 175 -7.45 3.42 27.01
CA THR A 175 -8.39 3.91 28.03
C THR A 175 -9.57 2.97 28.23
N THR A 176 -9.91 2.15 27.23
CA THR A 176 -10.99 1.14 27.29
C THR A 176 -10.46 -0.26 27.07
N ASP A 177 -11.27 -1.29 27.39
CA ASP A 177 -10.87 -2.68 27.17
C ASP A 177 -10.77 -3.03 25.69
N GLU A 178 -11.56 -2.39 24.83
CA GLU A 178 -11.47 -2.50 23.37
C GLU A 178 -10.15 -1.91 22.86
N GLU A 179 -9.75 -0.72 23.36
CA GLU A 179 -8.47 -0.11 23.00
C GLU A 179 -7.29 -1.00 23.43
N LYS A 180 -7.40 -1.72 24.56
CA LYS A 180 -6.39 -2.71 24.97
C LYS A 180 -6.28 -3.86 23.97
N GLN A 181 -7.40 -4.35 23.45
CA GLN A 181 -7.40 -5.40 22.41
C GLN A 181 -6.77 -4.91 21.11
N ILE A 182 -7.11 -3.70 20.66
CA ILE A 182 -6.51 -3.09 19.46
C ILE A 182 -4.98 -2.97 19.62
N LEU A 183 -4.53 -2.48 20.78
CA LEU A 183 -3.11 -2.32 21.09
C LEU A 183 -2.38 -3.68 21.13
N ALA A 184 -2.97 -4.69 21.76
CA ALA A 184 -2.42 -6.05 21.79
C ALA A 184 -2.33 -6.67 20.39
N GLY A 185 -3.35 -6.46 19.56
CA GLY A 185 -3.35 -6.88 18.16
C GLY A 185 -2.22 -6.24 17.34
N GLY A 186 -1.82 -5.00 17.66
CA GLY A 186 -0.69 -4.32 17.03
C GLY A 186 0.65 -5.02 17.28
N GLU A 187 0.87 -5.53 18.50
CA GLU A 187 2.09 -6.29 18.80
C GLU A 187 2.09 -7.66 18.09
N ALA A 188 0.94 -8.33 18.02
CA ALA A 188 0.79 -9.57 17.26
C ALA A 188 1.08 -9.35 15.76
N ARG A 189 0.53 -8.28 15.15
CA ARG A 189 0.83 -7.90 13.76
C ARG A 189 2.32 -7.64 13.53
N LYS A 190 2.99 -6.96 14.47
CA LYS A 190 4.44 -6.72 14.39
C LYS A 190 5.24 -8.02 14.42
N GLN A 191 4.86 -9.00 15.24
CA GLN A 191 5.49 -10.32 15.24
C GLN A 191 5.24 -11.05 13.92
N HIS A 192 4.00 -11.04 13.43
CA HIS A 192 3.63 -11.65 12.16
C HIS A 192 4.42 -11.06 10.97
N ARG A 193 4.60 -9.72 10.94
CA ARG A 193 5.43 -9.04 9.93
C ARG A 193 6.87 -9.55 9.92
N ARG A 194 7.47 -9.84 11.08
CA ARG A 194 8.82 -10.41 11.17
C ARG A 194 8.90 -11.82 10.59
N VAL A 195 7.87 -12.64 10.81
CA VAL A 195 7.79 -14.00 10.27
C VAL A 195 7.63 -13.97 8.75
N LEU A 196 6.73 -13.15 8.22
CA LEU A 196 6.57 -13.02 6.76
C LEU A 196 7.88 -12.57 6.09
N GLN A 197 8.62 -11.64 6.72
CA GLN A 197 9.89 -11.16 6.19
C GLN A 197 10.99 -12.23 6.18
N SER A 198 10.93 -13.24 7.05
CA SER A 198 11.92 -14.33 7.07
C SER A 198 11.62 -15.42 6.04
N GLN A 199 10.36 -15.57 5.61
CA GLN A 199 9.91 -16.57 4.65
C GLN A 199 9.98 -16.13 3.17
N HIS A 200 10.49 -14.93 2.90
CA HIS A 200 10.58 -14.37 1.56
C HIS A 200 11.41 -15.27 0.61
N LEU A 201 10.95 -15.48 -0.62
CA LEU A 201 11.58 -16.41 -1.59
C LEU A 201 13.01 -16.04 -2.00
N THR A 202 13.40 -14.78 -1.83
CA THR A 202 14.80 -14.36 -2.02
C THR A 202 15.73 -14.85 -0.90
N LYS A 203 15.19 -15.38 0.20
CA LYS A 203 15.93 -15.88 1.37
C LYS A 203 15.80 -17.39 1.55
N VAL A 204 14.69 -17.96 1.12
CA VAL A 204 14.35 -19.37 1.31
C VAL A 204 13.93 -19.96 -0.02
N ILE A 205 14.45 -21.16 -0.33
CA ILE A 205 14.03 -21.90 -1.53
C ILE A 205 12.55 -22.31 -1.45
N PRO A 206 11.86 -22.51 -2.58
CA PRO A 206 10.52 -23.09 -2.58
C PRO A 206 10.48 -24.44 -1.87
N ASN A 207 9.40 -24.72 -1.16
CA ASN A 207 9.23 -25.99 -0.44
C ASN A 207 8.95 -27.15 -1.42
N ALA A 208 8.90 -28.39 -0.92
CA ALA A 208 8.73 -29.58 -1.77
C ALA A 208 7.43 -29.55 -2.61
N GLU A 209 6.33 -29.04 -2.06
CA GLU A 209 5.06 -28.88 -2.78
C GLU A 209 5.21 -27.85 -3.92
N GLU A 210 5.81 -26.71 -3.64
CA GLU A 210 6.05 -25.65 -4.61
C GLU A 210 7.01 -26.09 -5.73
N GLN A 211 8.05 -26.86 -5.39
CA GLN A 211 8.95 -27.47 -6.37
C GLN A 211 8.21 -28.44 -7.29
N GLN A 212 7.31 -29.26 -6.74
CA GLN A 212 6.47 -30.16 -7.53
C GLN A 212 5.56 -29.38 -8.49
N ILE A 213 5.00 -28.24 -8.05
CA ILE A 213 4.19 -27.38 -8.91
C ILE A 213 5.00 -26.83 -10.08
N ILE A 214 6.21 -26.32 -9.82
CA ILE A 214 7.10 -25.83 -10.89
C ILE A 214 7.39 -26.95 -11.89
N HIS A 215 7.71 -28.15 -11.40
CA HIS A 215 7.99 -29.30 -12.25
C HIS A 215 6.76 -29.71 -13.08
N ASN A 216 5.57 -29.75 -12.49
CA ASN A 216 4.33 -30.08 -13.20
C ASN A 216 3.99 -29.03 -14.28
N LEU A 217 4.21 -27.75 -14.01
CA LEU A 217 4.04 -26.68 -15.01
C LEU A 217 5.03 -26.85 -16.17
N PHE A 218 6.26 -27.23 -15.88
CA PHE A 218 7.25 -27.53 -16.90
C PHE A 218 6.82 -28.72 -17.77
N LEU A 219 6.44 -29.85 -17.16
CA LEU A 219 6.00 -31.06 -17.87
C LEU A 219 4.81 -30.80 -18.81
N ARG A 220 3.83 -29.98 -18.38
CA ARG A 220 2.68 -29.57 -19.20
C ARG A 220 3.04 -28.82 -20.48
N THR A 221 4.28 -28.35 -20.60
CA THR A 221 4.76 -27.63 -21.78
C THR A 221 5.74 -28.43 -22.64
N VAL A 222 6.12 -29.64 -22.21
CA VAL A 222 6.99 -30.53 -22.99
C VAL A 222 6.11 -31.47 -23.79
N ASP A 223 6.46 -31.71 -25.05
CA ASP A 223 5.77 -32.72 -25.86
C ASP A 223 6.12 -34.12 -25.35
N GLU A 224 5.12 -34.94 -25.04
CA GLU A 224 5.33 -36.31 -24.57
C GLU A 224 5.89 -37.21 -25.68
N ASN A 225 5.66 -36.87 -26.95
CA ASN A 225 6.04 -37.69 -28.10
C ASN A 225 7.47 -37.40 -28.59
N GLU A 226 7.99 -36.20 -28.34
CA GLU A 226 9.38 -35.82 -28.60
C GLU A 226 9.96 -35.18 -27.33
N VAL A 227 10.81 -35.92 -26.61
CA VAL A 227 11.48 -35.42 -25.39
C VAL A 227 12.61 -34.44 -25.77
N ASN A 228 12.21 -33.29 -26.32
CA ASN A 228 13.09 -32.17 -26.61
C ASN A 228 12.92 -31.11 -25.55
N LEU A 229 13.81 -31.11 -24.55
CA LEU A 229 13.80 -30.16 -23.44
C LEU A 229 13.92 -28.67 -23.87
N LYS A 230 14.27 -28.40 -25.13
CA LYS A 230 14.33 -27.03 -25.68
C LYS A 230 13.01 -26.58 -26.31
N MET A 231 12.20 -27.51 -26.80
CA MET A 231 10.92 -27.20 -27.43
C MET A 231 9.83 -27.22 -26.37
N ARG A 232 9.31 -26.03 -26.04
CA ARG A 232 8.19 -25.88 -25.12
C ARG A 232 6.95 -25.44 -25.89
N ASN A 233 5.92 -26.27 -25.87
CA ASN A 233 4.63 -26.01 -26.50
C ASN A 233 3.62 -25.63 -25.43
N LEU A 234 3.01 -24.47 -25.57
CA LEU A 234 2.04 -23.98 -24.60
C LEU A 234 0.69 -24.70 -24.78
N PRO A 235 0.02 -25.14 -23.70
CA PRO A 235 -1.30 -25.75 -23.80
C PRO A 235 -2.33 -24.78 -24.40
N ARG A 236 -3.37 -25.32 -25.05
CA ARG A 236 -4.44 -24.52 -25.65
C ARG A 236 -5.14 -23.67 -24.58
N GLY A 237 -5.35 -22.39 -24.87
CA GLY A 237 -6.03 -21.45 -23.97
C GLY A 237 -5.15 -20.88 -22.84
N CYS A 238 -3.85 -21.18 -22.85
CA CYS A 238 -2.87 -20.62 -21.91
C CYS A 238 -2.06 -19.51 -22.59
N THR A 239 -1.34 -18.73 -21.79
CA THR A 239 -0.44 -17.65 -22.26
C THR A 239 0.88 -17.66 -21.49
N TRP A 240 1.97 -17.19 -22.11
CA TRP A 240 3.25 -17.06 -21.43
C TRP A 240 3.27 -15.82 -20.53
N MET A 241 3.98 -15.91 -19.41
CA MET A 241 4.12 -14.79 -18.47
C MET A 241 4.82 -13.59 -19.12
N GLU A 242 5.82 -13.81 -19.97
CA GLU A 242 6.55 -12.74 -20.70
C GLU A 242 5.65 -11.91 -21.62
N ASP A 243 4.58 -12.51 -22.15
CA ASP A 243 3.60 -11.84 -23.02
C ASP A 243 2.54 -11.07 -22.19
N CYS A 244 2.44 -11.34 -20.89
CA CYS A 244 1.43 -10.76 -19.99
C CYS A 244 2.01 -9.64 -19.14
N THR A 245 2.64 -8.66 -19.80
CA THR A 245 3.40 -7.60 -19.12
C THR A 245 3.02 -6.20 -19.61
N LEU A 246 3.18 -5.21 -18.73
CA LEU A 246 2.98 -3.80 -19.07
C LEU A 246 3.96 -2.95 -18.26
N SER A 247 4.56 -1.96 -18.90
CA SER A 247 5.58 -1.12 -18.26
C SER A 247 5.32 0.36 -18.50
N ASN A 248 5.73 1.20 -17.55
CA ASN A 248 5.74 2.65 -17.73
C ASN A 248 7.04 3.27 -17.21
N LEU A 249 7.27 4.53 -17.60
CA LEU A 249 8.32 5.39 -17.09
C LEU A 249 7.67 6.68 -16.60
N ILE A 250 7.95 7.04 -15.34
CA ILE A 250 7.32 8.15 -14.65
C ILE A 250 8.43 9.14 -14.26
N PHE A 251 8.20 10.40 -14.62
CA PHE A 251 8.97 11.53 -14.13
C PHE A 251 8.30 12.04 -12.86
N SER A 252 9.06 12.15 -11.77
CA SER A 252 8.54 12.76 -10.55
C SER A 252 8.67 14.28 -10.61
N HIS A 253 7.59 14.97 -10.28
CA HIS A 253 7.53 16.42 -10.24
C HIS A 253 7.50 16.92 -8.79
N PRO A 254 7.74 18.23 -8.55
CA PRO A 254 7.69 18.79 -7.20
C PRO A 254 6.33 18.67 -6.49
N GLU A 255 5.25 18.32 -7.19
CA GLU A 255 3.95 18.01 -6.61
C GLU A 255 3.88 16.60 -6.00
N ASP A 256 4.71 15.67 -6.47
CA ASP A 256 4.71 14.26 -6.05
C ASP A 256 5.58 13.99 -4.80
N ARG A 257 6.04 15.06 -4.15
CA ARG A 257 7.06 15.00 -3.10
C ARG A 257 6.51 15.21 -1.69
N ASN A 258 7.10 14.50 -0.75
CA ASN A 258 6.97 14.80 0.68
C ASN A 258 7.89 15.98 1.10
N LEU A 259 7.86 16.30 2.39
CA LEU A 259 8.62 17.39 3.02
C LEU A 259 10.15 17.37 2.79
N HIS A 260 10.70 16.25 2.31
CA HIS A 260 12.13 16.03 2.07
C HIS A 260 12.50 15.86 0.61
N ASN A 261 11.61 16.28 -0.29
CA ASN A 261 11.84 16.11 -1.72
C ASN A 261 12.03 14.63 -2.09
N LYS A 262 11.33 13.74 -1.38
CA LYS A 262 11.23 12.31 -1.68
C LYS A 262 9.85 12.00 -2.19
N VAL A 263 9.75 11.07 -3.13
CA VAL A 263 8.49 10.66 -3.73
C VAL A 263 7.60 10.05 -2.65
N PHE A 264 6.34 10.45 -2.64
CA PHE A 264 5.36 10.06 -1.64
C PHE A 264 4.90 8.60 -1.82
N GLY A 265 4.65 7.89 -0.71
CA GLY A 265 4.25 6.47 -0.75
C GLY A 265 2.92 6.27 -1.49
N GLY A 266 1.95 7.13 -1.19
CA GLY A 266 0.64 7.17 -1.85
C GLY A 266 0.72 7.36 -3.36
N PHE A 267 1.65 8.18 -3.84
CA PHE A 267 1.88 8.36 -5.27
C PHE A 267 2.35 7.06 -5.93
N LEU A 268 3.32 6.36 -5.32
CA LEU A 268 3.79 5.07 -5.84
C LEU A 268 2.67 4.02 -5.86
N MET A 269 1.87 3.96 -4.78
CA MET A 269 0.73 3.05 -4.70
C MET A 269 -0.29 3.32 -5.80
N ARG A 270 -0.62 4.59 -6.04
CA ARG A 270 -1.53 4.99 -7.11
C ARG A 270 -1.01 4.58 -8.48
N GLN A 271 0.24 4.92 -8.79
CA GLN A 271 0.83 4.64 -10.10
C GLN A 271 0.95 3.13 -10.36
N ALA A 272 1.32 2.35 -9.33
CA ALA A 272 1.39 0.90 -9.43
C ALA A 272 0.00 0.26 -9.62
N MET A 273 -1.01 0.77 -8.92
CA MET A 273 -2.40 0.31 -9.04
C MET A 273 -3.02 0.65 -10.39
N GLU A 274 -2.79 1.85 -10.91
CA GLU A 274 -3.27 2.25 -12.24
C GLU A 274 -2.61 1.39 -13.35
N LEU A 275 -1.31 1.10 -13.22
CA LEU A 275 -0.59 0.21 -14.15
C LEU A 275 -1.09 -1.24 -14.06
N SER A 276 -1.28 -1.78 -12.85
CA SER A 276 -1.76 -3.16 -12.69
C SER A 276 -3.20 -3.31 -13.16
N TRP A 277 -4.06 -2.32 -12.92
CA TRP A 277 -5.43 -2.33 -13.44
C TRP A 277 -5.45 -2.32 -14.97
N ALA A 278 -4.61 -1.49 -15.60
CA ALA A 278 -4.49 -1.45 -17.06
C ALA A 278 -4.03 -2.80 -17.63
N LEU A 279 -3.02 -3.44 -17.03
CA LEU A 279 -2.59 -4.78 -17.42
C LEU A 279 -3.72 -5.81 -17.22
N GLY A 280 -4.42 -5.77 -16.09
CA GLY A 280 -5.54 -6.66 -15.82
C GLY A 280 -6.70 -6.50 -16.81
N TYR A 281 -6.96 -5.26 -17.25
CA TYR A 281 -7.94 -4.96 -18.29
C TYR A 281 -7.54 -5.56 -19.64
N LEU A 282 -6.28 -5.38 -20.05
CA LEU A 282 -5.75 -5.94 -21.30
C LEU A 282 -5.72 -7.47 -21.29
N PHE A 283 -5.31 -8.05 -20.16
CA PHE A 283 -5.17 -9.50 -19.99
C PHE A 283 -6.52 -10.21 -19.95
N SER A 284 -7.43 -9.76 -19.07
CA SER A 284 -8.74 -10.41 -18.91
C SER A 284 -9.72 -10.07 -20.03
N LYS A 285 -9.51 -8.97 -20.76
CA LYS A 285 -10.47 -8.37 -21.71
C LYS A 285 -11.79 -7.92 -21.07
N TYR A 286 -11.86 -7.96 -19.74
CA TYR A 286 -12.97 -7.47 -18.93
C TYR A 286 -12.46 -6.37 -17.99
N ARG A 287 -13.37 -5.72 -17.28
CA ARG A 287 -13.02 -4.81 -16.19
C ARG A 287 -12.79 -5.63 -14.93
N PRO A 288 -11.55 -5.81 -14.47
CA PRO A 288 -11.32 -6.58 -13.27
C PRO A 288 -11.68 -5.77 -12.03
N ALA A 289 -12.30 -6.45 -11.05
CA ALA A 289 -12.51 -5.92 -9.72
C ALA A 289 -11.25 -6.16 -8.87
N LEU A 290 -10.75 -5.10 -8.23
CA LEU A 290 -9.65 -5.23 -7.26
C LEU A 290 -10.20 -5.81 -5.97
N LYS A 291 -9.72 -6.99 -5.56
CA LYS A 291 -10.14 -7.63 -4.31
C LYS A 291 -9.22 -7.31 -3.14
N SER A 292 -7.92 -7.36 -3.39
CA SER A 292 -6.93 -7.18 -2.33
C SER A 292 -5.63 -6.61 -2.86
N ILE A 293 -4.96 -5.84 -2.01
CA ILE A 293 -3.56 -5.44 -2.17
C ILE A 293 -2.80 -6.08 -1.00
N SER A 294 -1.78 -6.87 -1.30
CA SER A 294 -0.95 -7.48 -0.25
C SER A 294 -0.09 -6.43 0.47
N ASN A 295 0.52 -6.82 1.59
CA ASN A 295 1.44 -5.96 2.35
C ASN A 295 2.47 -5.27 1.44
N ILE A 296 2.58 -3.96 1.54
CA ILE A 296 3.53 -3.13 0.78
C ILE A 296 4.63 -2.67 1.71
N SER A 297 5.89 -2.96 1.39
CA SER A 297 7.05 -2.48 2.16
C SER A 297 7.82 -1.40 1.39
N PHE A 298 8.03 -0.26 2.03
CA PHE A 298 8.81 0.87 1.49
C PHE A 298 10.24 0.81 2.02
N ASN A 299 11.07 0.02 1.34
CA ASN A 299 12.42 -0.30 1.81
C ASN A 299 13.41 0.85 1.61
N ARG A 300 13.23 1.66 0.55
CA ARG A 300 14.15 2.73 0.17
C ARG A 300 13.41 3.99 -0.25
N PRO A 301 13.82 5.18 0.25
CA PRO A 301 13.24 6.44 -0.19
C PRO A 301 13.69 6.77 -1.61
N ILE A 302 12.77 7.26 -2.45
CA ILE A 302 13.04 7.64 -3.83
C ILE A 302 13.22 9.16 -3.89
N ALA A 303 14.32 9.64 -4.47
CA ALA A 303 14.49 11.08 -4.70
C ALA A 303 13.58 11.53 -5.84
N VAL A 304 13.03 12.74 -5.76
CA VAL A 304 12.20 13.32 -6.83
C VAL A 304 12.97 13.49 -8.15
N SER A 305 14.29 13.60 -8.08
CA SER A 305 15.15 13.65 -9.27
C SER A 305 15.37 12.29 -9.95
N SER A 306 14.91 11.19 -9.35
CA SER A 306 15.07 9.84 -9.91
C SER A 306 13.98 9.55 -10.94
N LEU A 307 14.32 8.77 -11.97
CA LEU A 307 13.35 8.23 -12.90
C LEU A 307 12.73 6.98 -12.30
N ILE A 308 11.40 6.91 -12.23
CA ILE A 308 10.70 5.74 -11.71
C ILE A 308 10.22 4.90 -12.88
N ARG A 309 10.64 3.64 -12.93
CA ARG A 309 10.15 2.67 -13.89
C ARG A 309 9.31 1.65 -13.16
N MET A 310 8.10 1.39 -13.63
CA MET A 310 7.27 0.31 -13.09
C MET A 310 7.02 -0.77 -14.15
N HIS A 311 7.14 -2.02 -13.73
CA HIS A 311 6.96 -3.21 -14.55
C HIS A 311 5.90 -4.11 -13.91
N ALA A 312 4.75 -4.24 -14.57
CA ALA A 312 3.65 -5.09 -14.14
C ALA A 312 3.67 -6.43 -14.90
N HIS A 313 3.43 -7.52 -14.18
CA HIS A 313 3.36 -8.88 -14.72
C HIS A 313 2.13 -9.60 -14.14
N VAL A 314 1.37 -10.31 -14.99
CA VAL A 314 0.42 -11.32 -14.50
C VAL A 314 1.23 -12.53 -14.08
N VAL A 315 1.34 -12.77 -12.77
CA VAL A 315 2.26 -13.80 -12.24
C VAL A 315 1.57 -15.11 -11.90
N PHE A 316 0.27 -15.08 -11.60
CA PHE A 316 -0.49 -16.26 -11.22
C PHE A 316 -1.96 -16.11 -11.61
N THR A 317 -2.61 -17.21 -11.99
CA THR A 317 -4.01 -17.24 -12.45
C THR A 317 -4.71 -18.46 -11.88
N ARG A 318 -5.96 -18.31 -11.44
CA ARG A 318 -6.82 -19.42 -11.02
C ARG A 318 -8.28 -19.07 -11.24
N MET A 319 -8.96 -19.84 -12.09
CA MET A 319 -10.36 -19.60 -12.45
C MET A 319 -10.57 -18.18 -13.01
N GLN A 320 -11.41 -17.36 -12.37
CA GLN A 320 -11.66 -15.97 -12.73
C GLN A 320 -10.70 -14.98 -12.03
N TYR A 321 -9.79 -15.49 -11.19
CA TYR A 321 -8.86 -14.65 -10.43
C TYR A 321 -7.46 -14.66 -11.03
N PHE A 322 -6.77 -13.54 -10.86
CA PHE A 322 -5.38 -13.42 -11.25
C PHE A 322 -4.63 -12.47 -10.32
N GLN A 323 -3.35 -12.77 -10.15
CA GLN A 323 -2.41 -12.00 -9.35
C GLN A 323 -1.50 -11.21 -10.28
N ILE A 324 -1.42 -9.90 -10.07
CA ILE A 324 -0.47 -9.02 -10.74
C ILE A 324 0.59 -8.57 -9.75
N THR A 325 1.85 -8.70 -10.13
CA THR A 325 2.98 -8.11 -9.40
C THR A 325 3.52 -6.92 -10.18
N VAL A 326 3.70 -5.79 -9.49
CA VAL A 326 4.33 -4.58 -10.05
C VAL A 326 5.64 -4.31 -9.34
N TYR A 327 6.75 -4.35 -10.07
CA TYR A 327 8.07 -3.96 -9.60
C TYR A 327 8.29 -2.48 -9.88
N ALA A 328 8.55 -1.68 -8.85
CA ALA A 328 8.96 -0.29 -9.00
C ALA A 328 10.47 -0.15 -8.81
N GLU A 329 11.12 0.43 -9.80
CA GLU A 329 12.55 0.69 -9.83
C GLU A 329 12.82 2.18 -9.90
N ALA A 330 13.71 2.67 -9.04
CA ALA A 330 14.25 4.01 -9.16
C ALA A 330 15.61 3.96 -9.85
N ARG A 331 15.75 4.73 -10.93
CA ARG A 331 17.00 4.95 -11.63
C ARG A 331 17.51 6.36 -11.32
N ASP A 332 18.68 6.43 -10.72
CA ASP A 332 19.35 7.69 -10.46
C ASP A 332 19.97 8.22 -11.77
N ALA A 333 19.57 9.42 -12.18
CA ALA A 333 20.01 10.00 -13.46
C ALA A 333 21.51 10.34 -13.47
N SER A 334 22.08 10.72 -12.33
CA SER A 334 23.49 11.09 -12.21
C SER A 334 24.45 9.90 -12.21
N SER A 335 24.13 8.85 -11.46
CA SER A 335 24.98 7.66 -11.32
C SER A 335 24.64 6.54 -12.31
N GLY A 336 23.47 6.60 -12.93
CA GLY A 336 22.96 5.56 -13.82
C GLY A 336 22.52 4.28 -13.11
N THR A 337 22.62 4.23 -11.77
CA THR A 337 22.28 3.05 -10.97
C THR A 337 20.77 2.86 -10.87
N THR A 338 20.32 1.61 -11.02
CA THR A 338 18.92 1.21 -10.85
C THR A 338 18.78 0.39 -9.59
N SER A 339 17.72 0.65 -8.82
CA SER A 339 17.39 -0.16 -7.65
C SER A 339 15.90 -0.39 -7.55
N THR A 340 15.49 -1.62 -7.28
CA THR A 340 14.10 -1.95 -6.94
C THR A 340 13.78 -1.35 -5.57
N THR A 341 12.74 -0.52 -5.52
CA THR A 341 12.36 0.23 -4.31
C THR A 341 11.18 -0.44 -3.62
N ASN A 342 10.21 -0.90 -4.42
CA ASN A 342 8.95 -1.45 -3.96
C ASN A 342 8.49 -2.57 -4.90
N VAL A 343 7.75 -3.52 -4.33
CA VAL A 343 7.01 -4.54 -5.07
C VAL A 343 5.58 -4.50 -4.55
N PHE A 344 4.62 -4.44 -5.47
CA PHE A 344 3.20 -4.37 -5.17
C PHE A 344 2.52 -5.61 -5.72
N HIS A 345 1.68 -6.27 -4.92
CA HIS A 345 0.94 -7.46 -5.34
C HIS A 345 -0.56 -7.17 -5.26
N PHE A 346 -1.23 -7.27 -6.40
CA PHE A 346 -2.65 -6.99 -6.57
C PHE A 346 -3.39 -8.27 -6.95
N THR A 347 -4.48 -8.56 -6.24
CA THR A 347 -5.38 -9.67 -6.54
C THR A 347 -6.64 -9.13 -7.20
N TYR A 348 -6.90 -9.59 -8.41
CA TYR A 348 -8.03 -9.19 -9.23
C TYR A 348 -8.99 -10.33 -9.47
N GLU A 349 -10.25 -9.97 -9.68
CA GLU A 349 -11.32 -10.86 -10.12
C GLU A 349 -11.88 -10.37 -11.46
N ALA A 350 -11.96 -11.22 -12.45
CA ALA A 350 -12.70 -10.98 -13.70
C ALA A 350 -14.12 -11.58 -13.62
N PRO A 351 -15.07 -11.12 -14.46
CA PRO A 351 -16.40 -11.71 -14.55
C PRO A 351 -16.41 -13.16 -15.09
N GLU A 352 -15.37 -13.55 -15.82
CA GLU A 352 -15.24 -14.85 -16.47
C GLU A 352 -13.89 -15.50 -16.20
N LEU A 353 -13.75 -16.77 -16.58
CA LEU A 353 -12.49 -17.50 -16.50
C LEU A 353 -11.41 -16.81 -17.32
N VAL A 354 -10.24 -16.60 -16.71
CA VAL A 354 -9.08 -16.03 -17.39
C VAL A 354 -8.16 -17.11 -17.94
N GLN A 355 -7.33 -16.75 -18.92
CA GLN A 355 -6.32 -17.65 -19.46
C GLN A 355 -5.30 -18.03 -18.38
N GLU A 356 -4.82 -19.27 -18.41
CA GLU A 356 -3.80 -19.70 -17.45
C GLU A 356 -2.42 -19.17 -17.87
N VAL A 357 -1.70 -18.55 -16.93
CA VAL A 357 -0.36 -18.02 -17.16
C VAL A 357 0.72 -19.05 -16.86
N PHE A 358 1.70 -19.19 -17.75
CA PHE A 358 2.80 -20.13 -17.60
C PHE A 358 4.16 -19.45 -17.50
N PRO A 359 5.02 -19.89 -16.56
CA PRO A 359 6.41 -19.46 -16.52
C PRO A 359 7.25 -20.17 -17.58
N ARG A 360 7.99 -19.39 -18.34
CA ARG A 360 8.99 -19.82 -19.33
C ARG A 360 10.37 -20.01 -18.70
N SER A 361 10.76 -19.13 -17.77
CA SER A 361 12.06 -19.15 -17.10
C SER A 361 11.97 -19.56 -15.63
N TYR A 362 13.12 -19.89 -15.02
CA TYR A 362 13.17 -20.12 -13.56
C TYR A 362 12.79 -18.87 -12.77
N GLN A 363 13.18 -17.68 -13.25
CA GLN A 363 12.79 -16.41 -12.63
C GLN A 363 11.26 -16.25 -12.62
N GLU A 364 10.61 -16.52 -13.75
CA GLU A 364 9.15 -16.49 -13.85
C GLU A 364 8.49 -17.57 -12.99
N ALA A 365 9.12 -18.74 -12.83
CA ALA A 365 8.64 -19.75 -11.92
C ALA A 365 8.68 -19.27 -10.46
N MET A 366 9.71 -18.51 -10.06
CA MET A 366 9.74 -17.87 -8.75
C MET A 366 8.66 -16.81 -8.61
N MET A 367 8.44 -15.98 -9.64
CA MET A 367 7.35 -15.00 -9.67
C MET A 367 5.98 -15.67 -9.55
N TYR A 368 5.80 -16.81 -10.20
CA TYR A 368 4.58 -17.61 -10.13
C TYR A 368 4.30 -18.14 -8.72
N ILE A 369 5.32 -18.71 -8.06
CA ILE A 369 5.17 -19.18 -6.67
C ILE A 369 4.92 -18.03 -5.71
N ASP A 370 5.62 -16.91 -5.87
CA ASP A 370 5.41 -15.70 -5.09
C ASP A 370 3.96 -15.19 -5.24
N GLY A 371 3.50 -15.07 -6.49
CA GLY A 371 2.12 -14.70 -6.81
C GLY A 371 1.09 -15.67 -6.22
N ARG A 372 1.36 -16.98 -6.27
CA ARG A 372 0.51 -18.01 -5.65
C ARG A 372 0.43 -17.85 -4.14
N ARG A 373 1.54 -17.58 -3.45
CA ARG A 373 1.56 -17.37 -1.98
C ARG A 373 0.69 -16.16 -1.61
N HIS A 374 0.85 -15.06 -2.32
CA HIS A 374 0.02 -13.86 -2.14
C HIS A 374 -1.46 -14.16 -2.38
N PHE A 375 -1.78 -14.85 -3.47
CA PHE A 375 -3.14 -15.25 -3.79
C PHE A 375 -3.76 -16.16 -2.71
N GLN A 376 -3.02 -17.17 -2.23
CA GLN A 376 -3.48 -18.06 -1.18
C GLN A 376 -3.75 -17.32 0.12
N ASN A 377 -2.85 -16.42 0.53
CA ASN A 377 -3.05 -15.59 1.73
C ASN A 377 -4.31 -14.73 1.65
N VAL A 378 -4.67 -14.23 0.46
CA VAL A 378 -5.90 -13.47 0.25
C VAL A 378 -7.12 -14.37 0.39
N MET A 379 -7.09 -15.56 -0.22
CA MET A 379 -8.22 -16.48 -0.25
C MET A 379 -8.48 -17.20 1.07
N THR A 380 -7.44 -17.55 1.84
CA THR A 380 -7.61 -18.23 3.14
C THR A 380 -8.05 -17.28 4.25
N GLN A 381 -7.60 -16.02 4.22
CA GLN A 381 -7.98 -15.04 5.25
C GLN A 381 -9.38 -14.44 5.04
N GLY A 382 -9.99 -14.63 3.86
CA GLY A 382 -11.37 -14.22 3.61
C GLY A 382 -12.39 -14.90 4.52
N GLU A 383 -12.04 -16.04 5.12
CA GLU A 383 -12.90 -16.81 6.03
C GLU A 383 -12.81 -16.37 7.51
N GLU A 384 -11.75 -15.64 7.92
CA GLU A 384 -11.51 -15.29 9.33
C GLU A 384 -11.83 -13.83 9.73
N GLN A 385 -12.22 -12.95 8.79
CA GLN A 385 -12.37 -11.51 9.09
C GLN A 385 -13.75 -10.93 8.77
N PHE A 386 -14.76 -11.30 9.58
CA PHE A 386 -16.02 -10.54 9.70
C PHE A 386 -16.52 -10.36 11.13
N GLN A 387 -15.62 -10.33 12.12
CA GLN A 387 -15.93 -9.80 13.44
C GLN A 387 -14.95 -8.69 13.80
N ASP A 388 -15.30 -7.46 13.43
CA ASP A 388 -14.88 -6.26 14.15
C ASP A 388 -16.06 -5.27 14.08
N CYS A 389 -16.99 -5.45 15.03
CA CYS A 389 -17.82 -4.34 15.50
C CYS A 389 -16.85 -3.32 16.09
N LEU A 390 -16.86 -2.04 15.65
CA LEU A 390 -16.41 -0.86 16.41
C LEU A 390 -16.38 0.47 15.62
N HIS A 391 -17.12 0.61 14.51
CA HIS A 391 -17.28 1.93 13.88
C HIS A 391 -18.31 2.82 14.61
N THR A 392 -19.20 2.24 15.44
CA THR A 392 -20.35 2.96 16.01
C THR A 392 -19.99 3.94 17.13
N HIS A 393 -18.86 3.79 17.83
CA HIS A 393 -18.56 4.65 18.97
C HIS A 393 -17.93 6.00 18.59
N TYR A 394 -17.16 6.05 17.50
CA TYR A 394 -16.53 7.28 17.01
C TYR A 394 -17.34 7.97 15.90
N SER A 395 -18.17 7.24 15.14
CA SER A 395 -19.02 7.85 14.10
C SER A 395 -20.12 8.77 14.62
N ASN A 396 -20.50 8.65 15.90
CA ASN A 396 -21.53 9.49 16.52
C ASN A 396 -20.97 10.74 17.23
N LYS A 397 -19.64 10.88 17.34
CA LYS A 397 -19.00 12.04 17.99
C LYS A 397 -18.54 13.14 17.03
N GLY A 398 -18.60 12.90 15.71
CA GLY A 398 -18.23 13.88 14.68
C GLY A 398 -19.40 14.61 14.00
N ALA A 399 -20.62 14.45 14.53
CA ALA A 399 -21.81 15.18 14.08
C ALA A 399 -22.27 16.13 15.18
N ASN A 400 -21.51 17.23 15.36
CA ASN A 400 -21.97 18.49 15.95
C ASN A 400 -21.03 19.61 15.50
#